data_AF-A0A4R8G310-F1
#
_entry.id   AF-A0A4R8G310-F1
#
_cell.length_a   1.000
_cell.length_b   1.000
_cell.length_c   1.000
_cell.angle_alpha   90.00
_cell.angle_beta   90.00
_cell.angle_gamma   90.00
#
_symmetry.space_group_name_H-M   'P 1'
#
loop_
_entity.id
_entity.type
_entity.pdbx_description
1 polymer ?
#
loop_
_entity_poly.entity_id
_entity_poly.type
_entity_poly.pdbx_seq_one_letter_code
_entity_poly.pdbx_strand_id
1 'polypeptide(L)'
;MTPALAQTSAGKVPAPPSYRHLPANADTVRWGCFSTTLTPRVEIDSAGIVTIETLTHPAADDLERMVQGDQGAESVYLWTTDRKGVDRRGAGSTDPAVCKVGSGDGRGVHILTGPVHGRGAKPGDVLELRILDCVPRPGANPDFAGKSFGSNAAAWWGYHYNDMPGGSKREVITIYRVDATGDKSRAKAVCNFRWGPQTDPFRVTRPTIDYPGGPVDHALTDFTFNVLKGIRIPIRPYFGTLGVAPAEADFVDSVPPSHTGGNVDKWPIGKGAIMYSPVSVEGALLSVGVDFGITPVADGNWGVHAIVPCHRKEGHLLGPRLIGARPPPFRTMARHGGGLRRVRLPQGCPRDMADILGRPRNAPAVPVADAGPAVPADRQARPCPPDCSPVPKARRRTERSVPGGRGTRHAAHPPQGPCQSPESFIKASG
;
A
#
# COMPACT_ATOMS: atom_id res chain seq x y z
N MET A 1 23.95 43.07 -13.98
CA MET A 1 23.08 43.08 -12.79
C MET A 1 23.45 44.30 -11.97
N THR A 2 22.51 45.21 -11.73
CA THR A 2 22.76 46.44 -10.97
C THR A 2 22.86 46.15 -9.47
N PRO A 3 23.64 46.94 -8.70
CA PRO A 3 23.82 46.79 -7.25
C PRO A 3 22.50 46.79 -6.44
N ALA A 4 21.42 47.34 -6.99
CA ALA A 4 20.10 47.37 -6.37
C ALA A 4 19.43 45.99 -6.22
N LEU A 5 19.74 45.02 -7.09
CA LEU A 5 19.24 43.64 -6.97
C LEU A 5 20.00 42.83 -5.90
N ALA A 6 21.19 43.26 -5.51
CA ALA A 6 21.96 42.64 -4.44
C ALA A 6 21.51 43.09 -3.04
N GLN A 7 20.91 44.27 -2.92
CA GLN A 7 20.50 44.84 -1.63
C GLN A 7 19.12 44.36 -1.14
N THR A 8 18.24 43.85 -2.01
CA THR A 8 16.97 43.22 -1.59
C THR A 8 17.11 41.81 -1.01
N SER A 9 18.32 41.23 -1.07
CA SER A 9 18.63 39.90 -0.54
C SER A 9 19.31 39.95 0.84
N ALA A 10 19.67 41.13 1.33
CA ALA A 10 20.39 41.34 2.59
C ALA A 10 19.43 41.89 3.65
N GLY A 11 18.57 41.04 4.21
CA GLY A 11 17.60 41.53 5.19
C GLY A 11 16.62 40.51 5.77
N LYS A 12 17.06 39.26 6.00
CA LYS A 12 16.44 38.36 6.98
C LYS A 12 17.43 37.23 7.22
N VAL A 13 18.07 37.22 8.38
CA VAL A 13 18.61 35.97 8.93
C VAL A 13 17.46 34.97 8.87
N PRO A 14 17.59 33.80 8.20
CA PRO A 14 16.52 32.82 8.20
C PRO A 14 16.19 32.52 9.66
N ALA A 15 14.92 32.71 10.05
CA ALA A 15 14.48 32.24 11.34
C ALA A 15 14.86 30.75 11.45
N PRO A 16 15.30 30.27 12.63
CA PRO A 16 15.60 28.85 12.79
C PRO A 16 14.39 28.04 12.31
N PRO A 17 14.61 26.94 11.56
CA PRO A 17 13.53 26.18 10.96
C PRO A 17 12.53 25.76 12.05
N SER A 18 11.25 26.04 11.84
CA SER A 18 10.21 25.66 12.78
C SER A 18 10.13 24.14 12.83
N TYR A 19 10.34 23.56 14.00
CA TYR A 19 10.18 22.12 14.22
C TYR A 19 8.81 21.82 14.82
N ARG A 20 8.15 20.77 14.32
CA ARG A 20 6.86 20.29 14.79
C ARG A 20 6.86 18.77 14.89
N HIS A 21 6.05 18.25 15.80
CA HIS A 21 5.79 16.83 15.93
C HIS A 21 4.28 16.59 15.79
N LEU A 22 3.89 15.67 14.92
CA LEU A 22 2.51 15.29 14.66
C LEU A 22 2.35 13.80 14.99
N PRO A 23 1.85 13.45 16.19
CA PRO A 23 1.65 12.06 16.59
C PRO A 23 0.51 11.41 15.80
N ALA A 24 0.44 10.09 15.76
CA ALA A 24 -0.65 9.35 15.14
C ALA A 24 -1.64 8.88 16.23
N ASN A 25 -2.80 9.52 16.28
CA ASN A 25 -3.90 9.17 17.18
C ASN A 25 -5.25 9.52 16.54
N ALA A 26 -6.36 9.18 17.19
CA ALA A 26 -7.71 9.40 16.64
C ALA A 26 -8.01 10.86 16.29
N ASP A 27 -7.37 11.83 16.96
CA ASP A 27 -7.56 13.24 16.67
C ASP A 27 -6.74 13.70 15.47
N THR A 28 -5.55 13.14 15.24
CA THR A 28 -4.61 13.63 14.22
C THR A 28 -4.68 12.90 12.89
N VAL A 29 -5.46 11.82 12.80
CA VAL A 29 -5.59 11.04 11.58
C VAL A 29 -6.96 11.17 10.92
N ARG A 30 -6.99 10.97 9.62
CA ARG A 30 -8.19 10.66 8.85
C ARG A 30 -8.06 9.28 8.24
N TRP A 31 -9.12 8.48 8.29
CA TRP A 31 -9.11 7.15 7.70
C TRP A 31 -9.83 7.14 6.35
N GLY A 32 -9.06 6.85 5.31
CA GLY A 32 -9.55 6.45 4.01
C GLY A 32 -9.77 7.57 3.01
N CYS A 33 -9.58 8.84 3.38
CA CYS A 33 -9.77 9.94 2.43
C CYS A 33 -8.90 11.17 2.67
N PHE A 34 -8.52 11.82 1.57
CA PHE A 34 -8.09 13.21 1.55
C PHE A 34 -9.33 14.12 1.55
N SER A 35 -9.22 15.31 2.14
CA SER A 35 -10.33 16.25 2.18
C SER A 35 -9.86 17.68 2.40
N THR A 36 -10.49 18.61 1.68
CA THR A 36 -10.30 20.06 1.79
C THR A 36 -10.97 20.65 3.03
N THR A 37 -11.92 19.91 3.62
CA THR A 37 -12.73 20.36 4.76
C THR A 37 -12.10 20.06 6.12
N LEU A 38 -10.96 19.34 6.12
CA LEU A 38 -10.30 18.95 7.37
C LEU A 38 -9.60 20.16 8.00
N THR A 39 -9.83 20.34 9.29
CA THR A 39 -9.06 21.28 10.11
C THR A 39 -7.59 20.85 10.13
N PRO A 40 -6.65 21.72 9.76
CA PRO A 40 -5.23 21.45 9.91
C PRO A 40 -4.86 21.07 11.34
N ARG A 41 -4.01 20.05 11.48
CA ARG A 41 -3.50 19.58 12.78
C ARG A 41 -2.22 20.27 13.19
N VAL A 42 -1.48 20.77 12.21
CA VAL A 42 -0.28 21.55 12.41
C VAL A 42 -0.09 22.49 11.23
N GLU A 43 0.43 23.67 11.52
CA GLU A 43 0.85 24.63 10.51
C GLU A 43 2.37 24.80 10.50
N ILE A 44 2.93 24.90 9.30
CA ILE A 44 4.36 25.01 9.08
C ILE A 44 4.70 26.08 8.05
N ASP A 45 5.83 26.75 8.26
CA ASP A 45 6.39 27.69 7.29
C ASP A 45 7.27 26.97 6.28
N SER A 46 7.51 27.59 5.12
CA SER A 46 8.56 27.15 4.20
C SER A 46 9.90 26.98 4.93
N ALA A 47 10.64 25.92 4.61
CA ALA A 47 11.86 25.46 5.31
C ALA A 47 11.64 24.86 6.72
N GLY A 48 10.40 24.71 7.19
CA GLY A 48 10.12 24.03 8.46
C GLY A 48 10.36 22.52 8.41
N ILE A 49 10.47 21.90 9.58
CA ILE A 49 10.61 20.44 9.74
C ILE A 49 9.42 19.91 10.54
N VAL A 50 8.82 18.82 10.07
CA VAL A 50 7.78 18.10 10.81
C VAL A 50 8.12 16.62 10.91
N THR A 51 8.09 16.10 12.13
CA THR A 51 8.07 14.66 12.39
C THR A 51 6.63 14.21 12.37
N ILE A 52 6.30 13.25 11.51
CA ILE A 52 4.94 12.72 11.36
C ILE A 52 4.98 11.23 11.70
N GLU A 53 4.24 10.86 12.73
CA GLU A 53 3.95 9.46 13.00
C GLU A 53 2.85 8.99 12.06
N THR A 54 2.91 7.73 11.61
CA THR A 54 1.84 7.11 10.83
C THR A 54 1.37 5.82 11.51
N LEU A 55 0.29 5.23 11.02
CA LEU A 55 -0.19 3.90 11.41
C LEU A 55 -0.56 3.12 10.15
N THR A 56 -0.29 1.81 10.15
CA THR A 56 -0.66 0.94 9.03
C THR A 56 -2.09 0.46 9.23
N HIS A 57 -2.98 0.73 8.27
CA HIS A 57 -4.39 0.39 8.36
C HIS A 57 -4.72 -1.10 8.63
N PRO A 58 -3.90 -2.11 8.25
CA PRO A 58 -4.11 -3.51 8.65
C PRO A 58 -3.59 -3.88 10.05
N ALA A 59 -3.24 -2.94 10.94
CA ALA A 59 -2.75 -3.31 12.28
C ALA A 59 -3.77 -4.12 13.12
N ALA A 60 -5.07 -4.07 12.76
CA ALA A 60 -6.11 -4.89 13.38
C ALA A 60 -6.03 -6.39 13.03
N ASP A 61 -5.20 -6.77 12.06
CA ASP A 61 -4.93 -8.18 11.75
C ASP A 61 -4.24 -8.91 12.91
N ASP A 62 -3.51 -8.17 13.75
CA ASP A 62 -2.86 -8.66 14.96
C ASP A 62 -2.73 -7.52 15.99
N LEU A 63 -3.84 -7.25 16.71
CA LEU A 63 -3.90 -6.19 17.70
C LEU A 63 -2.86 -6.37 18.81
N GLU A 64 -2.56 -7.61 19.22
CA GLU A 64 -1.57 -7.93 20.24
C GLU A 64 -0.17 -7.42 19.86
N ARG A 65 0.22 -7.56 18.58
CA ARG A 65 1.56 -7.18 18.08
C ARG A 65 1.66 -5.74 17.60
N MET A 66 0.58 -5.18 17.05
CA MET A 66 0.63 -3.90 16.33
C MET A 66 -0.13 -2.76 17.03
N VAL A 67 -0.95 -3.03 18.04
CA VAL A 67 -1.80 -2.01 18.70
C VAL A 67 -1.66 -2.01 20.22
N GLN A 68 -1.67 -3.17 20.87
CA GLN A 68 -1.70 -3.28 22.33
C GLN A 68 -0.52 -2.55 23.01
N GLY A 69 -0.84 -1.68 23.96
CA GLY A 69 0.10 -0.85 24.71
C GLY A 69 0.48 0.45 24.02
N ASP A 70 0.12 0.65 22.75
CA ASP A 70 0.41 1.87 22.00
C ASP A 70 -0.82 2.79 22.05
N GLN A 71 -0.80 3.80 22.91
CA GLN A 71 -1.95 4.70 23.11
C GLN A 71 -2.42 5.38 21.81
N GLY A 72 -1.50 5.70 20.91
CA GLY A 72 -1.83 6.30 19.62
C GLY A 72 -2.60 5.31 18.75
N ALA A 73 -2.06 4.10 18.58
CA ALA A 73 -2.73 3.04 17.85
C ALA A 73 -4.05 2.62 18.50
N GLU A 74 -4.08 2.41 19.83
CA GLU A 74 -5.28 2.07 20.59
C GLU A 74 -6.39 3.10 20.39
N SER A 75 -6.06 4.40 20.37
CA SER A 75 -7.05 5.43 20.10
C SER A 75 -7.67 5.32 18.70
N VAL A 76 -6.86 5.02 17.67
CA VAL A 76 -7.33 4.91 16.28
C VAL A 76 -8.11 3.62 16.04
N TYR A 77 -7.61 2.51 16.58
CA TYR A 77 -8.16 1.17 16.44
C TYR A 77 -9.27 0.85 17.42
N LEU A 78 -9.54 1.73 18.40
CA LEU A 78 -10.65 1.56 19.33
C LEU A 78 -11.92 1.25 18.55
N TRP A 79 -12.47 0.07 18.81
CA TRP A 79 -13.75 -0.36 18.27
C TRP A 79 -14.45 -1.22 19.32
N THR A 80 -15.50 -0.65 19.88
CA THR A 80 -16.36 -1.26 20.90
C THR A 80 -17.75 -1.47 20.33
N THR A 81 -18.65 -2.07 21.08
CA THR A 81 -20.03 -2.32 20.61
C THR A 81 -20.84 -1.04 20.37
N ASP A 82 -20.42 0.09 20.92
CA ASP A 82 -21.12 1.38 20.87
C ASP A 82 -20.37 2.48 20.09
N ARG A 83 -19.04 2.38 19.96
CA ARG A 83 -18.24 3.43 19.29
C ARG A 83 -16.96 2.93 18.62
N LYS A 84 -16.49 3.72 17.66
CA LYS A 84 -15.14 3.67 17.09
C LYS A 84 -14.35 4.92 17.48
N GLY A 85 -13.04 4.78 17.65
CA GLY A 85 -12.13 5.91 17.81
C GLY A 85 -12.09 6.78 16.55
N VAL A 86 -11.97 6.13 15.39
CA VAL A 86 -12.18 6.76 14.07
C VAL A 86 -13.32 6.04 13.35
N ASP A 87 -14.52 6.63 13.41
CA ASP A 87 -15.73 6.03 12.85
C ASP A 87 -15.73 6.00 11.32
N ARG A 88 -15.54 7.15 10.67
CA ARG A 88 -15.48 7.21 9.21
C ARG A 88 -14.20 6.58 8.70
N ARG A 89 -14.34 5.53 7.87
CA ARG A 89 -13.24 4.87 7.16
C ARG A 89 -13.58 4.81 5.66
N GLY A 90 -13.10 5.81 4.93
CA GLY A 90 -13.32 5.98 3.49
C GLY A 90 -14.00 7.30 3.09
N ALA A 91 -14.01 7.56 1.79
CA ALA A 91 -14.60 8.73 1.15
C ALA A 91 -16.12 8.58 0.89
N GLY A 92 -16.70 7.41 1.13
CA GLY A 92 -18.14 7.15 0.93
C GLY A 92 -19.06 7.86 1.92
N SER A 93 -20.35 7.51 1.87
CA SER A 93 -21.37 8.11 2.74
C SER A 93 -21.07 7.81 4.21
N THR A 94 -21.56 8.67 5.11
CA THR A 94 -21.62 8.40 6.57
C THR A 94 -23.04 8.18 7.04
N ASP A 95 -24.03 8.35 6.17
CA ASP A 95 -25.43 8.11 6.50
C ASP A 95 -25.67 6.61 6.70
N PRO A 96 -26.07 6.15 7.90
CA PRO A 96 -26.36 4.73 8.15
C PRO A 96 -27.42 4.14 7.22
N ALA A 97 -28.32 4.95 6.65
CA ALA A 97 -29.32 4.49 5.69
C ALA A 97 -28.76 4.21 4.29
N VAL A 98 -27.57 4.73 3.99
CA VAL A 98 -26.92 4.63 2.67
C VAL A 98 -25.68 3.72 2.71
N CYS A 99 -24.97 3.71 3.84
CA CYS A 99 -23.75 2.92 4.01
C CYS A 99 -24.01 1.42 3.81
N LYS A 100 -23.17 0.76 3.01
CA LYS A 100 -23.30 -0.68 2.73
C LYS A 100 -22.52 -1.55 3.70
N VAL A 101 -21.33 -1.08 4.08
CA VAL A 101 -20.37 -1.86 4.88
C VAL A 101 -19.98 -1.15 6.17
N GLY A 102 -20.30 0.13 6.32
CA GLY A 102 -19.96 0.97 7.47
C GLY A 102 -19.73 2.42 7.05
N SER A 103 -19.61 3.32 8.04
CA SER A 103 -19.32 4.74 7.83
C SER A 103 -18.09 4.95 6.93
N GLY A 104 -18.25 5.66 5.80
CA GLY A 104 -17.23 5.85 4.76
C GLY A 104 -17.22 4.79 3.66
N ASP A 105 -18.06 3.75 3.75
CA ASP A 105 -18.20 2.62 2.82
C ASP A 105 -16.90 1.84 2.52
N GLY A 106 -15.83 2.00 3.31
CA GLY A 106 -14.54 1.39 3.01
C GLY A 106 -13.92 1.90 1.69
N ARG A 107 -14.44 3.01 1.13
CA ARG A 107 -13.95 3.62 -0.11
C ARG A 107 -12.68 4.42 0.15
N GLY A 108 -11.59 3.68 0.27
CA GLY A 108 -10.32 4.19 0.73
C GLY A 108 -9.98 3.66 2.11
N VAL A 109 -8.76 3.18 2.26
CA VAL A 109 -8.39 2.28 3.37
C VAL A 109 -7.25 2.80 4.22
N HIS A 110 -6.50 3.81 3.75
CA HIS A 110 -5.28 4.26 4.41
C HIS A 110 -5.58 5.15 5.61
N ILE A 111 -4.82 4.99 6.70
CA ILE A 111 -4.78 5.97 7.79
C ILE A 111 -3.83 7.09 7.36
N LEU A 112 -4.34 8.30 7.28
CA LEU A 112 -3.62 9.49 6.84
C LEU A 112 -3.45 10.45 8.02
N THR A 113 -2.23 10.59 8.54
CA THR A 113 -1.92 11.58 9.57
C THR A 113 -1.83 12.97 8.94
N GLY A 114 -2.54 13.94 9.50
CA GLY A 114 -2.66 15.29 8.95
C GLY A 114 -4.07 15.89 9.08
N PRO A 115 -4.38 16.95 8.31
CA PRO A 115 -3.48 17.59 7.35
C PRO A 115 -2.48 18.55 8.01
N VAL A 116 -1.30 18.64 7.41
CA VAL A 116 -0.29 19.68 7.64
C VAL A 116 -0.61 20.85 6.71
N HIS A 117 -0.80 22.03 7.29
CA HIS A 117 -1.05 23.25 6.55
C HIS A 117 0.23 24.05 6.32
N GLY A 118 0.52 24.31 5.06
CA GLY A 118 1.63 25.11 4.60
C GLY A 118 1.32 26.60 4.56
N ARG A 119 1.87 27.40 5.47
CA ARG A 119 1.61 28.84 5.50
C ARG A 119 2.01 29.51 4.19
N GLY A 120 1.04 30.19 3.58
CA GLY A 120 1.21 30.93 2.33
C GLY A 120 1.15 30.09 1.05
N ALA A 121 0.99 28.76 1.13
CA ALA A 121 0.82 27.91 -0.05
C ALA A 121 -0.55 28.17 -0.71
N LYS A 122 -0.56 28.36 -2.03
CA LYS A 122 -1.77 28.68 -2.81
C LYS A 122 -1.94 27.73 -4.00
N PRO A 123 -3.18 27.55 -4.49
CA PRO A 123 -3.41 26.82 -5.74
C PRO A 123 -2.52 27.31 -6.88
N GLY A 124 -1.84 26.38 -7.55
CA GLY A 124 -0.86 26.66 -8.60
C GLY A 124 0.60 26.67 -8.15
N ASP A 125 0.87 26.69 -6.85
CA ASP A 125 2.21 26.48 -6.30
C ASP A 125 2.64 25.01 -6.41
N VAL A 126 3.91 24.73 -6.11
CA VAL A 126 4.44 23.38 -5.95
C VAL A 126 5.01 23.23 -4.54
N LEU A 127 4.56 22.20 -3.84
CA LEU A 127 5.12 21.78 -2.56
C LEU A 127 6.32 20.87 -2.81
N GLU A 128 7.50 21.26 -2.33
CA GLU A 128 8.67 20.36 -2.23
C GLU A 128 8.70 19.72 -0.84
N LEU A 129 8.55 18.40 -0.81
CA LEU A 129 8.67 17.60 0.40
C LEU A 129 9.94 16.75 0.35
N ARG A 130 10.84 16.96 1.31
CA ARG A 130 12.03 16.13 1.49
C ARG A 130 11.84 15.18 2.65
N ILE A 131 11.98 13.88 2.42
CA ILE A 131 11.94 12.87 3.48
C ILE A 131 13.36 12.76 4.05
N LEU A 132 13.60 13.33 5.22
CA LEU A 132 14.93 13.36 5.85
C LEU A 132 15.28 12.03 6.50
N ASP A 133 14.33 11.46 7.24
CA ASP A 133 14.47 10.16 7.88
C ASP A 133 13.16 9.38 7.88
N CYS A 134 13.26 8.06 8.05
CA CYS A 134 12.13 7.15 8.09
C CYS A 134 12.53 5.87 8.86
N VAL A 135 11.91 5.64 10.01
CA VAL A 135 12.22 4.52 10.92
C VAL A 135 10.96 3.72 11.28
N PRO A 136 11.02 2.39 11.43
CA PRO A 136 9.86 1.62 11.92
C PRO A 136 9.39 2.12 13.30
N ARG A 137 8.07 2.30 13.47
CA ARG A 137 7.43 2.55 14.75
C ARG A 137 7.59 1.32 15.64
N PRO A 138 8.26 1.40 16.81
CA PRO A 138 8.39 0.28 17.72
C PRO A 138 7.02 -0.19 18.23
N GLY A 139 6.82 -1.50 18.35
CA GLY A 139 5.66 -2.04 19.05
C GLY A 139 5.75 -1.74 20.55
N ALA A 140 4.60 -1.45 21.16
CA ALA A 140 4.53 -1.08 22.58
C ALA A 140 4.30 -2.28 23.51
N ASN A 141 3.90 -3.44 22.97
CA ASN A 141 3.74 -4.65 23.76
C ASN A 141 5.11 -5.13 24.31
N PRO A 142 5.27 -5.26 25.65
CA PRO A 142 6.55 -5.63 26.26
C PRO A 142 7.06 -7.00 25.84
N ASP A 143 6.18 -7.95 25.48
CA ASP A 143 6.56 -9.29 25.03
C ASP A 143 7.34 -9.26 23.70
N PHE A 144 7.26 -8.15 22.97
CA PHE A 144 7.92 -7.95 21.69
C PHE A 144 8.86 -6.74 21.68
N ALA A 145 9.45 -6.39 22.82
CA ALA A 145 10.34 -5.24 22.96
C ALA A 145 11.41 -5.12 21.85
N GLY A 146 11.56 -3.90 21.32
CA GLY A 146 12.50 -3.58 20.24
C GLY A 146 12.13 -4.18 18.89
N LYS A 147 10.90 -4.67 18.70
CA LYS A 147 10.40 -5.17 17.42
C LYS A 147 9.30 -4.28 16.89
N SER A 148 9.11 -4.32 15.59
CA SER A 148 7.96 -3.74 14.91
C SER A 148 7.39 -4.78 13.97
N PHE A 149 6.06 -4.78 13.81
CA PHE A 149 5.33 -5.74 13.01
C PHE A 149 4.58 -5.03 11.88
N GLY A 150 4.25 -5.80 10.86
CA GLY A 150 3.43 -5.34 9.75
C GLY A 150 2.70 -6.51 9.12
N SER A 151 1.59 -6.20 8.45
CA SER A 151 0.75 -7.18 7.79
C SER A 151 0.84 -7.02 6.28
N ASN A 152 1.00 -8.13 5.56
CA ASN A 152 0.86 -8.20 4.12
C ASN A 152 -0.39 -9.01 3.76
N ALA A 153 -1.33 -8.41 3.05
CA ALA A 153 -2.54 -9.06 2.59
C ALA A 153 -2.43 -9.47 1.12
N ALA A 154 -2.52 -10.77 0.85
CA ALA A 154 -2.87 -11.30 -0.46
C ALA A 154 -4.40 -11.23 -0.60
N ALA A 155 -4.92 -10.07 -1.01
CA ALA A 155 -6.33 -9.72 -0.88
C ALA A 155 -7.15 -9.79 -2.19
N TRP A 156 -8.48 -9.65 -2.08
CA TRP A 156 -9.42 -9.79 -3.21
C TRP A 156 -9.27 -8.74 -4.31
N TRP A 157 -8.75 -7.54 -3.99
CA TRP A 157 -8.42 -6.50 -4.97
C TRP A 157 -7.04 -6.71 -5.62
N GLY A 158 -6.26 -7.68 -5.15
CA GLY A 158 -4.94 -7.97 -5.67
C GLY A 158 -4.99 -8.54 -7.09
N TYR A 159 -4.03 -8.15 -7.93
CA TYR A 159 -3.93 -8.62 -9.32
C TYR A 159 -3.96 -10.15 -9.45
N HIS A 160 -3.33 -10.83 -8.50
CA HIS A 160 -3.21 -12.29 -8.42
C HIS A 160 -4.51 -13.03 -8.05
N TYR A 161 -5.55 -12.33 -7.56
CA TYR A 161 -6.71 -12.97 -6.93
C TYR A 161 -7.50 -13.89 -7.87
N ASN A 162 -7.58 -13.54 -9.15
CA ASN A 162 -8.24 -14.36 -10.17
C ASN A 162 -7.32 -15.41 -10.82
N ASP A 163 -6.01 -15.36 -10.54
CA ASP A 163 -4.98 -16.22 -11.14
C ASP A 163 -4.45 -17.28 -10.14
N MET A 164 -5.13 -17.45 -9.01
CA MET A 164 -4.76 -18.43 -8.00
C MET A 164 -4.81 -19.87 -8.58
N PRO A 165 -3.81 -20.72 -8.29
CA PRO A 165 -3.82 -22.11 -8.74
C PRO A 165 -5.11 -22.85 -8.34
N GLY A 166 -5.66 -23.61 -9.28
CA GLY A 166 -6.91 -24.35 -9.10
C GLY A 166 -8.18 -23.49 -9.07
N GLY A 167 -8.10 -22.20 -9.41
CA GLY A 167 -9.26 -21.29 -9.44
C GLY A 167 -9.81 -20.93 -8.05
N SER A 168 -9.07 -21.28 -6.99
CA SER A 168 -9.51 -21.05 -5.61
C SER A 168 -9.36 -19.57 -5.22
N LYS A 169 -10.48 -18.93 -4.89
CA LYS A 169 -10.47 -17.56 -4.33
C LYS A 169 -10.23 -17.63 -2.83
N ARG A 170 -9.19 -16.95 -2.37
CA ARG A 170 -8.84 -16.85 -0.95
C ARG A 170 -8.04 -15.59 -0.71
N GLU A 171 -8.17 -15.06 0.50
CA GLU A 171 -7.31 -14.01 1.00
C GLU A 171 -6.39 -14.59 2.07
N VAL A 172 -5.15 -14.13 2.11
CA VAL A 172 -4.15 -14.64 3.06
C VAL A 172 -3.41 -13.45 3.66
N ILE A 173 -3.42 -13.37 4.99
CA ILE A 173 -2.64 -12.40 5.75
C ILE A 173 -1.32 -13.05 6.14
N THR A 174 -0.21 -12.36 5.91
CA THR A 174 1.12 -12.76 6.39
C THR A 174 1.68 -11.67 7.29
N ILE A 175 1.96 -12.02 8.55
CA ILE A 175 2.55 -11.10 9.52
C ILE A 175 4.07 -11.16 9.42
N TYR A 176 4.69 -9.99 9.31
CA TYR A 176 6.14 -9.81 9.29
C TYR A 176 6.60 -9.07 10.54
N ARG A 177 7.86 -9.32 10.92
CA ARG A 177 8.56 -8.64 12.00
C ARG A 177 9.87 -8.06 11.50
N VAL A 178 10.23 -6.88 11.99
CA VAL A 178 11.54 -6.25 11.85
C VAL A 178 12.13 -5.85 13.20
N ASP A 179 13.43 -5.57 13.20
CA ASP A 179 14.11 -4.93 14.32
C ASP A 179 13.85 -3.43 14.27
N ALA A 180 13.24 -2.88 15.31
CA ALA A 180 12.93 -1.46 15.39
C ALA A 180 14.14 -0.62 15.85
N THR A 181 15.20 -1.27 16.36
CA THR A 181 16.43 -0.61 16.84
C THR A 181 17.34 -0.12 15.71
N GLY A 182 17.06 -0.48 14.46
CA GLY A 182 17.89 -0.12 13.29
C GLY A 182 19.05 -1.08 13.02
N ASP A 183 19.32 -2.05 13.92
CA ASP A 183 20.48 -2.96 13.80
C ASP A 183 20.35 -3.96 12.64
N LYS A 184 19.13 -4.20 12.14
CA LYS A 184 18.88 -5.18 11.08
C LYS A 184 17.89 -4.64 10.05
N SER A 185 18.37 -4.40 8.85
CA SER A 185 17.57 -3.98 7.68
C SER A 185 16.80 -5.13 7.02
N ARG A 186 16.20 -6.04 7.81
CA ARG A 186 15.55 -7.25 7.29
C ARG A 186 14.25 -7.60 8.01
N ALA A 187 13.23 -7.94 7.23
CA ALA A 187 11.98 -8.52 7.70
C ALA A 187 12.06 -10.05 7.75
N LYS A 188 11.34 -10.63 8.71
CA LYS A 188 11.09 -12.07 8.84
C LYS A 188 9.60 -12.31 8.91
N ALA A 189 9.10 -13.27 8.14
CA ALA A 189 7.72 -13.71 8.30
C ALA A 189 7.56 -14.46 9.63
N VAL A 190 6.49 -14.17 10.34
CA VAL A 190 6.15 -14.74 11.66
C VAL A 190 5.17 -15.87 11.49
N CYS A 191 4.04 -15.56 10.86
CA CYS A 191 2.96 -16.48 10.55
C CYS A 191 2.21 -16.00 9.31
N ASN A 192 1.39 -16.88 8.74
CA ASN A 192 0.29 -16.47 7.89
C ASN A 192 -0.99 -17.19 8.29
N PHE A 193 -2.11 -16.68 7.82
CA PHE A 193 -3.41 -17.32 7.96
C PHE A 193 -4.31 -16.95 6.79
N ARG A 194 -5.26 -17.84 6.48
CA ARG A 194 -6.30 -17.53 5.50
C ARG A 194 -7.36 -16.68 6.18
N TRP A 195 -7.80 -15.62 5.53
CA TRP A 195 -8.95 -14.86 5.99
C TRP A 195 -10.21 -15.75 5.96
N GLY A 196 -10.84 -15.90 7.13
CA GLY A 196 -12.20 -16.43 7.27
C GLY A 196 -13.18 -15.31 7.66
N PRO A 197 -14.50 -15.56 7.64
CA PRO A 197 -15.49 -14.57 8.05
C PRO A 197 -15.19 -13.99 9.44
N GLN A 198 -15.07 -12.67 9.53
CA GLN A 198 -14.85 -11.95 10.79
C GLN A 198 -16.09 -11.15 11.17
N THR A 199 -16.50 -11.19 12.43
CA THR A 199 -17.62 -10.38 12.93
C THR A 199 -17.09 -9.20 13.73
N ASP A 200 -17.35 -7.98 13.27
CA ASP A 200 -16.90 -6.79 13.97
C ASP A 200 -17.74 -6.49 15.24
N PRO A 201 -17.30 -5.58 16.12
CA PRO A 201 -18.03 -5.25 17.35
C PRO A 201 -19.45 -4.69 17.14
N PHE A 202 -19.77 -4.21 15.93
CA PHE A 202 -21.13 -3.80 15.56
C PHE A 202 -21.96 -4.96 14.99
N ARG A 203 -21.46 -6.19 15.10
CA ARG A 203 -22.09 -7.45 14.67
C ARG A 203 -22.26 -7.56 13.16
N VAL A 204 -21.42 -6.89 12.38
CA VAL A 204 -21.38 -7.07 10.93
C VAL A 204 -20.35 -8.14 10.60
N THR A 205 -20.79 -9.21 9.94
CA THR A 205 -19.91 -10.31 9.50
C THR A 205 -19.38 -10.04 8.10
N ARG A 206 -18.06 -10.14 7.94
CA ARG A 206 -17.32 -9.79 6.74
C ARG A 206 -16.61 -11.02 6.18
N PRO A 207 -17.10 -11.60 5.07
CA PRO A 207 -16.51 -12.80 4.48
C PRO A 207 -15.16 -12.52 3.80
N THR A 208 -14.90 -11.25 3.47
CA THR A 208 -13.68 -10.76 2.81
C THR A 208 -13.17 -9.52 3.53
N ILE A 209 -11.96 -9.08 3.20
CA ILE A 209 -11.38 -7.83 3.70
C ILE A 209 -12.07 -6.63 2.99
N ASP A 210 -13.30 -6.30 3.38
CA ASP A 210 -14.14 -5.30 2.69
C ASP A 210 -14.27 -3.96 3.42
N TYR A 211 -13.75 -3.87 4.64
CA TYR A 211 -13.75 -2.65 5.44
C TYR A 211 -12.50 -2.61 6.32
N PRO A 212 -11.76 -1.49 6.35
CA PRO A 212 -10.44 -1.44 6.97
C PRO A 212 -10.51 -1.45 8.50
N GLY A 213 -9.51 -2.05 9.13
CA GLY A 213 -9.31 -2.00 10.59
C GLY A 213 -10.35 -2.76 11.41
N GLY A 214 -11.02 -3.75 10.81
CA GLY A 214 -11.83 -4.71 11.56
C GLY A 214 -10.92 -5.63 12.37
N PRO A 215 -11.17 -5.84 13.68
CA PRO A 215 -10.36 -6.75 14.49
C PRO A 215 -10.52 -8.18 13.99
N VAL A 216 -9.39 -8.88 13.81
CA VAL A 216 -9.41 -10.32 13.51
C VAL A 216 -9.54 -11.10 14.80
N ASP A 217 -10.51 -12.01 14.86
CA ASP A 217 -10.62 -12.99 15.92
C ASP A 217 -9.62 -14.12 15.68
N HIS A 218 -8.54 -14.11 16.45
CA HIS A 218 -7.48 -15.10 16.38
C HIS A 218 -7.95 -16.49 16.80
N ALA A 219 -9.03 -16.63 17.57
CA ALA A 219 -9.61 -17.93 17.92
C ALA A 219 -10.33 -18.60 16.75
N LEU A 220 -10.73 -17.82 15.73
CA LEU A 220 -11.36 -18.31 14.50
C LEU A 220 -10.34 -18.53 13.37
N THR A 221 -9.05 -18.37 13.66
CA THR A 221 -8.00 -18.27 12.65
C THR A 221 -6.98 -19.41 12.80
N ASP A 222 -6.81 -20.18 11.72
CA ASP A 222 -5.79 -21.24 11.66
C ASP A 222 -4.43 -20.67 11.24
N PHE A 223 -3.59 -20.36 12.22
CA PHE A 223 -2.24 -19.83 11.97
C PHE A 223 -1.27 -20.91 11.49
N THR A 224 -0.53 -20.60 10.43
CA THR A 224 0.66 -21.34 10.02
C THR A 224 1.91 -20.56 10.38
N PHE A 225 2.72 -21.12 11.27
CA PHE A 225 4.02 -20.56 11.66
C PHE A 225 5.16 -21.09 10.78
N ASN A 226 6.36 -20.51 10.89
CA ASN A 226 7.56 -20.90 10.13
C ASN A 226 7.41 -20.74 8.60
N VAL A 227 6.50 -19.88 8.16
CA VAL A 227 6.35 -19.53 6.75
C VAL A 227 7.59 -18.79 6.25
N LEU A 228 7.94 -18.98 4.97
CA LEU A 228 9.12 -18.36 4.35
C LEU A 228 10.43 -18.58 5.14
N LYS A 229 10.56 -19.72 5.86
CA LYS A 229 11.75 -20.03 6.66
C LYS A 229 13.02 -20.00 5.81
N GLY A 230 14.05 -19.32 6.33
CA GLY A 230 15.34 -19.16 5.64
C GLY A 230 15.37 -18.02 4.63
N ILE A 231 14.23 -17.42 4.27
CA ILE A 231 14.18 -16.26 3.38
C ILE A 231 14.56 -14.99 4.15
N ARG A 232 15.35 -14.13 3.49
CA ARG A 232 15.78 -12.83 4.02
C ARG A 232 15.19 -11.74 3.14
N ILE A 233 14.27 -10.96 3.68
CA ILE A 233 13.59 -9.88 2.95
C ILE A 233 14.20 -8.55 3.39
N PRO A 234 14.87 -7.79 2.51
CA PRO A 234 15.36 -6.46 2.85
C PRO A 234 14.20 -5.51 3.14
N ILE A 235 14.32 -4.69 4.18
CA ILE A 235 13.34 -3.63 4.42
C ILE A 235 13.69 -2.39 3.58
N ARG A 236 12.65 -1.72 3.11
CA ARG A 236 12.74 -0.42 2.44
C ARG A 236 11.60 0.45 2.98
N PRO A 237 11.75 1.07 4.16
CA PRO A 237 10.70 1.93 4.71
C PRO A 237 10.36 3.05 3.71
N TYR A 238 9.08 3.20 3.39
CA TYR A 238 8.55 4.19 2.46
C TYR A 238 7.11 4.55 2.83
N PHE A 239 6.62 5.67 2.30
CA PHE A 239 5.23 6.09 2.42
C PHE A 239 4.48 5.72 1.15
N GLY A 240 3.55 4.77 1.26
CA GLY A 240 2.69 4.37 0.13
C GLY A 240 1.76 5.48 -0.30
N THR A 241 1.16 6.15 0.69
CA THR A 241 0.23 7.25 0.50
C THR A 241 0.79 8.57 1.00
N LEU A 242 1.16 9.47 0.09
CA LEU A 242 1.70 10.77 0.43
C LEU A 242 1.22 11.80 -0.58
N GLY A 243 0.52 12.84 -0.13
CA GLY A 243 -0.03 13.84 -1.04
C GLY A 243 -0.73 15.00 -0.36
N VAL A 244 -1.13 15.96 -1.19
CA VAL A 244 -1.86 17.17 -0.76
C VAL A 244 -3.33 17.07 -1.17
N ALA A 245 -4.22 17.78 -0.46
CA ALA A 245 -5.65 17.65 -0.70
C ALA A 245 -6.04 18.18 -2.10
N PRO A 246 -6.68 17.36 -2.94
CA PRO A 246 -7.18 17.76 -4.26
C PRO A 246 -8.35 18.75 -4.13
N ALA A 247 -8.53 19.64 -5.10
CA ALA A 247 -9.60 20.64 -5.09
C ALA A 247 -10.94 20.12 -5.64
N GLU A 248 -10.92 18.99 -6.34
CA GLU A 248 -12.02 18.50 -7.17
C GLU A 248 -13.19 17.93 -6.36
N ALA A 249 -12.99 17.54 -5.10
CA ALA A 249 -14.04 17.04 -4.22
C ALA A 249 -13.68 17.17 -2.74
N ASP A 250 -14.72 17.32 -1.91
CA ASP A 250 -14.56 17.45 -0.46
C ASP A 250 -14.01 16.19 0.20
N PHE A 251 -14.31 14.99 -0.34
CA PHE A 251 -13.77 13.72 0.12
C PHE A 251 -13.26 12.92 -1.06
N VAL A 252 -11.96 12.65 -1.09
CA VAL A 252 -11.31 11.87 -2.15
C VAL A 252 -10.78 10.56 -1.59
N ASP A 253 -11.16 9.46 -2.24
CA ASP A 253 -10.74 8.10 -1.91
C ASP A 253 -9.20 8.04 -1.87
N SER A 254 -8.66 7.50 -0.78
CA SER A 254 -7.21 7.35 -0.59
C SER A 254 -6.56 6.24 -1.41
N VAL A 255 -7.32 5.34 -2.06
CA VAL A 255 -6.78 4.19 -2.83
C VAL A 255 -6.16 4.60 -4.17
N PRO A 256 -6.83 5.38 -5.05
CA PRO A 256 -6.21 5.78 -6.29
C PRO A 256 -5.16 6.89 -6.04
N PRO A 257 -3.96 6.81 -6.66
CA PRO A 257 -3.10 7.98 -6.77
C PRO A 257 -3.74 9.05 -7.67
N SER A 258 -3.30 10.29 -7.50
CA SER A 258 -3.75 11.44 -8.26
C SER A 258 -2.57 12.38 -8.62
N HIS A 259 -2.88 13.46 -9.33
CA HIS A 259 -1.93 14.50 -9.69
C HIS A 259 -1.36 15.25 -8.47
N THR A 260 -2.01 15.18 -7.30
CA THR A 260 -1.51 15.75 -6.05
C THR A 260 -0.62 14.80 -5.24
N GLY A 261 -0.41 13.57 -5.73
CA GLY A 261 0.24 12.48 -5.00
C GLY A 261 -0.79 11.41 -4.60
N GLY A 262 -0.90 11.13 -3.31
CA GLY A 262 -1.77 10.08 -2.80
C GLY A 262 -1.08 8.72 -2.81
N ASN A 263 -1.83 7.66 -3.12
CA ASN A 263 -1.34 6.29 -3.00
C ASN A 263 -0.53 5.84 -4.21
N VAL A 264 0.71 6.33 -4.29
CA VAL A 264 1.63 6.10 -5.42
C VAL A 264 2.34 4.74 -5.32
N ASP A 265 2.49 4.21 -4.11
CA ASP A 265 3.06 2.88 -3.82
C ASP A 265 4.44 2.63 -4.44
N LYS A 266 5.32 3.62 -4.33
CA LYS A 266 6.69 3.55 -4.81
C LYS A 266 7.68 3.49 -3.66
N TRP A 267 8.35 2.33 -3.51
CA TRP A 267 9.37 2.10 -2.48
C TRP A 267 10.50 3.14 -2.41
N PRO A 268 10.87 3.90 -3.47
CA PRO A 268 11.83 5.00 -3.34
C PRO A 268 11.32 6.23 -2.58
N ILE A 269 10.02 6.35 -2.28
CA ILE A 269 9.42 7.45 -1.50
C ILE A 269 9.66 7.20 0.00
N GLY A 270 10.94 7.18 0.37
CA GLY A 270 11.41 6.97 1.74
C GLY A 270 12.59 7.89 2.07
N LYS A 271 13.41 7.53 3.06
CA LYS A 271 14.58 8.33 3.47
C LYS A 271 15.42 8.81 2.28
N GLY A 272 15.63 10.13 2.19
CA GLY A 272 16.41 10.80 1.16
C GLY A 272 15.66 11.17 -0.11
N ALA A 273 14.38 10.80 -0.26
CA ALA A 273 13.59 11.20 -1.42
C ALA A 273 13.09 12.65 -1.34
N ILE A 274 12.91 13.27 -2.51
CA ILE A 274 12.25 14.56 -2.67
C ILE A 274 11.05 14.39 -3.59
N MET A 275 9.86 14.70 -3.08
CA MET A 275 8.61 14.68 -3.81
C MET A 275 8.13 16.10 -4.06
N TYR A 276 7.78 16.40 -5.32
CA TYR A 276 7.15 17.65 -5.70
C TYR A 276 5.67 17.40 -5.94
N SER A 277 4.78 18.05 -5.18
CA SER A 277 3.32 17.92 -5.33
C SER A 277 2.70 19.26 -5.74
N PRO A 278 1.91 19.32 -6.83
CA PRO A 278 1.13 20.51 -7.18
C PRO A 278 0.15 20.86 -6.06
N VAL A 279 0.14 22.12 -5.65
CA VAL A 279 -0.81 22.65 -4.67
C VAL A 279 -2.11 22.99 -5.40
N SER A 280 -3.20 22.33 -5.03
CA SER A 280 -4.54 22.54 -5.59
C SER A 280 -5.46 23.36 -4.68
N VAL A 281 -5.16 23.43 -3.39
CA VAL A 281 -5.95 24.16 -2.38
C VAL A 281 -5.05 25.02 -1.50
N GLU A 282 -5.63 26.05 -0.87
CA GLU A 282 -4.91 26.88 0.09
C GLU A 282 -4.32 26.03 1.22
N GLY A 283 -3.07 26.31 1.57
CA GLY A 283 -2.34 25.57 2.59
C GLY A 283 -1.88 24.17 2.18
N ALA A 284 -2.18 23.72 0.97
CA ALA A 284 -1.94 22.39 0.42
C ALA A 284 -2.65 21.23 1.15
N LEU A 285 -2.68 21.24 2.49
CA LEU A 285 -3.27 20.20 3.33
C LEU A 285 -2.62 18.83 3.09
N LEU A 286 -1.30 18.75 3.34
CA LEU A 286 -0.49 17.54 3.18
C LEU A 286 -0.93 16.47 4.20
N SER A 287 -1.15 15.25 3.75
CA SER A 287 -1.34 14.09 4.63
C SER A 287 -0.44 12.94 4.22
N VAL A 288 -0.05 12.12 5.21
CA VAL A 288 0.89 11.02 5.03
C VAL A 288 0.32 9.75 5.66
N GLY A 289 0.42 8.64 4.94
CA GLY A 289 0.02 7.32 5.39
C GLY A 289 0.92 6.24 4.81
N VAL A 290 0.71 5.02 5.29
CA VAL A 290 1.46 3.84 4.85
C VAL A 290 0.55 2.71 4.45
N ASP A 291 1.07 1.92 3.50
CA ASP A 291 0.41 0.75 2.94
C ASP A 291 0.76 -0.52 3.74
N PHE A 292 0.26 -1.71 3.32
CA PHE A 292 0.35 -3.09 3.89
C PHE A 292 1.76 -3.56 4.32
N GLY A 293 2.38 -2.80 5.19
CA GLY A 293 3.76 -2.89 5.59
C GLY A 293 3.93 -2.33 7.00
N ILE A 294 5.18 -2.37 7.44
CA ILE A 294 5.56 -1.98 8.79
C ILE A 294 5.46 -0.47 8.89
N THR A 295 4.70 0.00 9.87
CA THR A 295 4.48 1.42 10.13
C THR A 295 5.81 2.15 10.33
N PRO A 296 6.14 3.16 9.52
CA PRO A 296 7.26 4.05 9.79
C PRO A 296 6.83 5.37 10.46
N VAL A 297 7.77 5.97 11.17
CA VAL A 297 7.80 7.37 11.61
C VAL A 297 8.76 8.12 10.69
N ALA A 298 8.38 9.30 10.18
CA ALA A 298 9.25 10.11 9.33
C ALA A 298 9.58 11.47 9.94
N ASP A 299 10.80 11.91 9.65
CA ASP A 299 11.19 13.32 9.71
C ASP A 299 11.15 13.90 8.29
N GLY A 300 10.33 14.92 8.06
CA GLY A 300 10.23 15.63 6.77
C GLY A 300 10.74 17.06 6.86
N ASN A 301 11.53 17.50 5.87
CA ASN A 301 11.89 18.90 5.65
C ASN A 301 11.01 19.49 4.55
N TRP A 302 10.47 20.67 4.82
CA TRP A 302 9.42 21.33 4.06
C TRP A 302 10.03 22.47 3.26
N GLY A 303 9.79 22.56 1.95
CA GLY A 303 10.25 23.70 1.16
C GLY A 303 9.18 24.15 0.17
N VAL A 304 8.78 25.42 0.20
CA VAL A 304 8.16 26.05 -0.97
C VAL A 304 9.30 26.57 -1.82
N HIS A 305 9.68 25.81 -2.84
CA HIS A 305 10.68 26.25 -3.80
C HIS A 305 10.01 26.59 -5.14
N ALA A 306 9.87 27.90 -5.34
CA ALA A 306 9.47 28.61 -6.54
C ALA A 306 7.95 28.75 -6.80
N ILE A 307 7.52 30.01 -6.89
CA ILE A 307 6.53 30.42 -7.88
C ILE A 307 7.17 30.12 -9.24
N VAL A 308 6.77 29.05 -9.90
CA VAL A 308 6.90 28.97 -11.35
C VAL A 308 5.71 29.74 -11.87
N PRO A 309 5.86 30.96 -12.44
CA PRO A 309 4.74 31.57 -13.12
C PRO A 309 4.31 30.58 -14.19
N CYS A 310 3.09 30.07 -14.08
CA CYS A 310 2.49 29.31 -15.15
C CYS A 310 2.33 30.28 -16.33
N HIS A 311 3.36 30.38 -17.18
CA HIS A 311 3.15 30.81 -18.54
C HIS A 311 2.29 29.75 -19.19
N ARG A 312 0.97 30.00 -19.20
CA ARG A 312 0.02 29.30 -20.06
C ARG A 312 0.59 29.35 -21.48
N LYS A 313 1.21 28.25 -21.90
CA LYS A 313 1.07 27.73 -23.24
C LYS A 313 0.34 26.40 -23.09
N GLU A 314 -0.97 26.48 -23.34
CA GLU A 314 -1.89 25.38 -23.64
C GLU A 314 -1.78 24.11 -22.77
N GLY A 315 -2.68 24.00 -21.79
CA GLY A 315 -3.49 22.77 -21.65
C GLY A 315 -3.01 21.60 -20.80
N HIS A 316 -1.93 21.66 -20.01
CA HIS A 316 -1.47 20.50 -19.22
C HIS A 316 -1.05 20.82 -17.78
N LEU A 317 -1.69 20.16 -16.80
CA LEU A 317 -1.28 20.11 -15.39
C LEU A 317 -0.06 19.16 -15.27
N LEU A 318 1.03 19.60 -14.66
CA LEU A 318 2.20 18.76 -14.40
C LEU A 318 1.96 17.91 -13.15
N GLY A 319 2.01 16.59 -13.27
CA GLY A 319 1.93 15.66 -12.13
C GLY A 319 3.19 15.70 -11.23
N PRO A 320 3.16 14.97 -10.10
CA PRO A 320 4.24 15.03 -9.12
C PRO A 320 5.50 14.38 -9.67
N ARG A 321 6.67 14.97 -9.41
CA ARG A 321 7.97 14.47 -9.88
C ARG A 321 8.83 14.03 -8.70
N LEU A 322 9.49 12.89 -8.86
CA LEU A 322 10.52 12.40 -7.93
C LEU A 322 11.91 12.74 -8.48
N ILE A 323 12.73 13.41 -7.69
CA ILE A 323 14.14 13.69 -8.04
C ILE A 323 15.02 13.21 -6.88
N GLY A 324 15.98 12.32 -7.13
CA GLY A 324 17.07 12.06 -6.19
C GLY A 324 17.24 10.65 -5.62
N ALA A 325 16.41 9.66 -5.96
CA ALA A 325 16.70 8.28 -5.56
C ALA A 325 17.89 7.74 -6.38
N ARG A 326 19.11 7.74 -5.84
CA ARG A 326 20.19 6.91 -6.40
C ARG A 326 19.83 5.45 -6.09
N PRO A 327 19.51 4.61 -7.10
CA PRO A 327 19.37 3.19 -6.83
C PRO A 327 20.72 2.65 -6.32
N PRO A 328 20.74 1.71 -5.35
CA PRO A 328 21.97 0.97 -5.08
C PRO A 328 22.41 0.26 -6.37
N PRO A 329 23.72 0.15 -6.65
CA PRO A 329 24.21 -0.45 -7.89
C PRO A 329 23.91 -1.95 -7.89
N PHE A 330 22.77 -2.35 -8.43
CA PHE A 330 22.55 -3.73 -8.88
C PHE A 330 23.15 -3.87 -10.28
N ARG A 331 24.43 -4.27 -10.34
CA ARG A 331 24.97 -4.94 -11.52
C ARG A 331 24.47 -6.38 -11.49
N THR A 332 23.46 -6.69 -12.29
CA THR A 332 23.18 -8.07 -12.67
C THR A 332 23.32 -8.17 -14.17
N MET A 333 24.45 -8.71 -14.62
CA MET A 333 24.57 -9.29 -15.96
C MET A 333 23.73 -10.57 -15.97
N ALA A 334 22.66 -10.57 -16.77
CA ALA A 334 22.00 -11.80 -17.19
C ALA A 334 21.61 -11.64 -18.66
N ARG A 335 22.43 -12.20 -19.56
CA ARG A 335 21.98 -12.56 -20.91
C ARG A 335 21.12 -13.80 -20.76
N HIS A 336 19.84 -13.71 -21.07
CA HIS A 336 19.04 -14.87 -21.51
C HIS A 336 18.25 -14.45 -22.75
N GLY A 337 18.45 -15.22 -23.82
CA GLY A 337 17.75 -15.05 -25.10
C GLY A 337 16.28 -15.42 -24.97
N GLY A 338 15.43 -14.57 -25.55
CA GLY A 338 13.98 -14.72 -25.58
C GLY A 338 13.37 -13.34 -25.78
N GLY A 339 12.92 -13.05 -27.00
CA GLY A 339 12.50 -11.70 -27.40
C GLY A 339 11.42 -11.11 -26.49
N LEU A 340 11.68 -9.91 -25.96
CA LEU A 340 10.67 -9.11 -25.29
C LEU A 340 9.62 -8.65 -26.32
N ARG A 341 8.37 -9.10 -26.16
CA ARG A 341 7.22 -8.38 -26.72
C ARG A 341 6.81 -7.29 -25.72
N ARG A 342 6.74 -6.04 -26.21
CA ARG A 342 6.17 -4.91 -25.47
C ARG A 342 4.70 -5.20 -25.14
N VAL A 343 4.37 -5.32 -23.85
CA VAL A 343 2.98 -5.25 -23.38
C VAL A 343 2.57 -3.77 -23.45
N ARG A 344 1.59 -3.44 -24.30
CA ARG A 344 0.94 -2.12 -24.28
C ARG A 344 0.10 -2.02 -23.02
N LEU A 345 0.22 -0.91 -22.30
CA LEU A 345 -0.75 -0.52 -21.28
C LEU A 345 -2.15 -0.42 -21.94
N PRO A 346 -3.23 -0.85 -21.26
CA PRO A 346 -4.60 -0.69 -21.77
C PRO A 346 -4.88 0.77 -22.13
N GLN A 347 -5.50 1.00 -23.29
CA GLN A 347 -5.94 2.33 -23.72
C GLN A 347 -6.99 2.85 -22.73
N GLY A 348 -6.60 3.83 -21.93
CA GLY A 348 -7.37 4.34 -20.79
C GLY A 348 -6.50 4.96 -19.69
N CYS A 349 -5.18 4.70 -19.71
CA CYS A 349 -4.22 5.45 -18.90
C CYS A 349 -4.07 6.88 -19.47
N PRO A 350 -4.44 7.95 -18.75
CA PRO A 350 -4.09 9.30 -19.15
C PRO A 350 -2.58 9.39 -19.30
N ARG A 351 -2.10 10.24 -20.21
CA ARG A 351 -0.66 10.44 -20.47
C ARG A 351 0.13 10.87 -19.21
N ASP A 352 -0.55 11.22 -18.13
CA ASP A 352 -0.02 11.77 -16.87
C ASP A 352 0.83 10.79 -16.04
N MET A 353 0.63 9.48 -16.15
CA MET A 353 1.44 8.48 -15.41
C MET A 353 2.90 8.41 -15.90
N ALA A 354 3.15 8.77 -17.16
CA ALA A 354 4.51 8.78 -17.71
C ALA A 354 5.37 9.92 -17.14
N ASP A 355 4.74 11.03 -16.70
CA ASP A 355 5.44 12.17 -16.11
C ASP A 355 5.83 11.95 -14.64
N ILE A 356 5.14 11.05 -13.93
CA ILE A 356 5.51 10.60 -12.58
C ILE A 356 6.83 9.79 -12.60
N LEU A 357 7.19 9.22 -13.76
CA LEU A 357 8.32 8.29 -13.87
C LEU A 357 9.67 8.95 -14.16
N GLY A 358 9.71 10.25 -14.50
CA GLY A 358 10.94 10.98 -14.78
C GLY A 358 11.75 10.38 -15.94
N ARG A 359 11.71 10.97 -17.14
CA ARG A 359 12.70 10.61 -18.16
C ARG A 359 14.10 11.04 -17.71
N PRO A 360 15.13 10.18 -17.81
CA PRO A 360 16.50 10.63 -17.61
C PRO A 360 16.82 11.75 -18.60
N ARG A 361 17.40 12.85 -18.11
CA ARG A 361 17.97 13.91 -18.96
C ARG A 361 19.09 13.23 -19.78
N ASN A 362 18.94 13.22 -21.12
CA ASN A 362 19.86 12.66 -22.13
C ASN A 362 19.46 11.30 -22.75
N ALA A 363 18.22 11.17 -23.24
CA ALA A 363 17.93 10.26 -24.36
C ALA A 363 17.62 11.10 -25.60
N PRO A 364 18.32 10.92 -26.74
CA PRO A 364 17.99 11.64 -27.96
C PRO A 364 16.57 11.28 -28.43
N ALA A 365 15.79 12.29 -28.82
CA ALA A 365 14.48 12.09 -29.40
C ALA A 365 14.62 11.36 -30.74
N VAL A 366 14.00 10.19 -30.87
CA VAL A 366 13.81 9.54 -32.17
C VAL A 366 12.59 10.20 -32.83
N PRO A 367 12.72 10.74 -34.07
CA PRO A 367 11.59 11.36 -34.74
C PRO A 367 10.49 10.33 -35.03
N VAL A 368 9.26 10.71 -34.75
CA VAL A 368 8.05 9.95 -35.12
C VAL A 368 7.83 10.18 -36.61
N ALA A 369 7.81 9.11 -37.40
CA ALA A 369 7.43 9.19 -38.81
C ALA A 369 5.91 9.44 -38.93
N ASP A 370 5.54 10.41 -39.76
CA ASP A 370 4.16 10.76 -40.08
C ASP A 370 3.38 9.56 -40.61
N ALA A 371 2.21 9.31 -40.01
CA ALA A 371 1.21 8.41 -40.57
C ALA A 371 0.33 9.21 -41.55
N GLY A 372 0.43 8.89 -42.85
CA GLY A 372 -0.46 9.43 -43.88
C GLY A 372 -1.93 9.00 -43.70
N PRO A 373 -2.88 9.64 -44.41
CA PRO A 373 -4.30 9.55 -44.12
C PRO A 373 -4.91 8.21 -44.55
N ALA A 374 -5.92 7.77 -43.79
CA ALA A 374 -6.65 6.53 -44.00
C ALA A 374 -7.58 6.59 -45.23
N VAL A 375 -7.58 5.53 -46.03
CA VAL A 375 -8.54 5.28 -47.13
C VAL A 375 -9.55 4.21 -46.65
N PRO A 376 -10.86 4.38 -46.84
CA PRO A 376 -11.86 3.39 -46.45
C PRO A 376 -12.01 2.32 -47.54
N ALA A 377 -12.16 1.05 -47.16
CA ALA A 377 -12.50 -0.01 -48.09
C ALA A 377 -13.68 -0.85 -47.61
N ASP A 378 -14.58 -1.03 -48.56
CA ASP A 378 -15.97 -1.42 -48.49
C ASP A 378 -16.16 -2.95 -48.50
N ARG A 379 -17.32 -3.43 -48.04
CA ARG A 379 -17.72 -4.84 -48.06
C ARG A 379 -18.28 -5.22 -49.44
N GLN A 380 -17.70 -6.22 -50.11
CA GLN A 380 -18.44 -7.07 -51.07
C GLN A 380 -17.97 -8.54 -51.00
N ALA A 381 -18.90 -9.44 -51.30
CA ALA A 381 -18.86 -10.87 -51.00
C ALA A 381 -18.81 -11.76 -52.25
N ARG A 382 -18.43 -13.04 -52.01
CA ARG A 382 -18.65 -14.32 -52.76
C ARG A 382 -17.53 -14.76 -53.75
N PRO A 383 -17.41 -16.07 -54.12
CA PRO A 383 -17.88 -17.33 -53.50
C PRO A 383 -16.79 -18.45 -53.38
N CYS A 384 -17.08 -19.54 -52.65
CA CYS A 384 -16.37 -20.85 -52.73
C CYS A 384 -16.88 -21.72 -53.90
N PRO A 385 -16.11 -22.72 -54.36
CA PRO A 385 -16.58 -24.12 -54.32
C PRO A 385 -15.42 -25.16 -54.11
N PRO A 386 -15.64 -26.50 -54.14
CA PRO A 386 -16.20 -27.31 -53.05
C PRO A 386 -15.40 -28.63 -52.78
N ASP A 387 -15.92 -29.43 -51.83
CA ASP A 387 -15.75 -30.89 -51.63
C ASP A 387 -14.39 -31.43 -51.12
N CYS A 388 -14.30 -32.38 -50.17
CA CYS A 388 -15.26 -33.40 -49.71
C CYS A 388 -15.33 -33.49 -48.17
N SER A 389 -16.53 -33.80 -47.71
CA SER A 389 -16.97 -34.04 -46.34
C SER A 389 -16.85 -35.52 -45.89
N PRO A 390 -17.11 -35.83 -44.60
CA PRO A 390 -16.69 -37.03 -43.84
C PRO A 390 -17.81 -38.10 -43.77
N VAL A 391 -17.72 -39.09 -42.83
CA VAL A 391 -18.80 -39.89 -42.13
C VAL A 391 -18.32 -41.36 -41.85
N PRO A 392 -18.83 -42.17 -40.86
CA PRO A 392 -19.13 -41.94 -39.42
C PRO A 392 -18.97 -43.18 -38.46
N LYS A 393 -19.21 -42.95 -37.15
CA LYS A 393 -19.88 -43.77 -36.08
C LYS A 393 -19.95 -45.33 -36.11
N ALA A 394 -19.70 -45.96 -34.95
CA ALA A 394 -20.62 -46.94 -34.33
C ALA A 394 -20.30 -47.29 -32.85
N ARG A 395 -21.34 -47.74 -32.13
CA ARG A 395 -21.45 -48.04 -30.67
C ARG A 395 -21.28 -49.54 -30.35
N ARG A 396 -20.91 -49.88 -29.10
CA ARG A 396 -21.64 -50.74 -28.09
C ARG A 396 -20.74 -51.66 -27.23
N ARG A 397 -21.20 -51.79 -25.98
CA ARG A 397 -20.91 -52.74 -24.87
C ARG A 397 -20.46 -54.16 -25.25
N THR A 398 -19.62 -54.79 -24.40
CA THR A 398 -19.98 -55.96 -23.56
C THR A 398 -18.92 -56.30 -22.50
N GLU A 399 -19.39 -56.90 -21.41
CA GLU A 399 -18.71 -57.39 -20.20
C GLU A 399 -17.86 -58.66 -20.41
N ARG A 400 -17.17 -59.07 -19.32
CA ARG A 400 -16.52 -60.35 -18.94
C ARG A 400 -14.99 -60.20 -18.83
N SER A 401 -14.28 -60.72 -17.83
CA SER A 401 -14.57 -61.52 -16.64
C SER A 401 -13.24 -61.74 -15.90
N VAL A 402 -13.25 -61.75 -14.57
CA VAL A 402 -12.15 -62.21 -13.68
C VAL A 402 -12.12 -63.76 -13.69
N PRO A 403 -10.94 -64.41 -13.59
CA PRO A 403 -10.41 -64.95 -12.31
C PRO A 403 -8.89 -64.68 -12.18
N GLY A 404 -8.23 -64.50 -11.03
CA GLY A 404 -8.45 -65.05 -9.70
C GLY A 404 -7.25 -65.94 -9.33
N GLY A 405 -6.43 -65.54 -8.33
CA GLY A 405 -5.81 -66.48 -7.41
C GLY A 405 -4.27 -66.48 -7.19
N ARG A 406 -3.92 -66.33 -5.89
CA ARG A 406 -2.71 -66.78 -5.14
C ARG A 406 -1.44 -65.93 -5.33
N GLY A 407 -0.79 -65.35 -4.31
CA GLY A 407 -0.82 -65.53 -2.86
C GLY A 407 0.57 -65.99 -2.36
N THR A 408 1.29 -65.17 -1.57
CA THR A 408 2.33 -65.60 -0.62
C THR A 408 2.56 -64.52 0.46
N ARG A 409 2.82 -64.99 1.68
CA ARG A 409 3.00 -64.24 2.94
C ARG A 409 4.50 -64.09 3.30
N HIS A 410 4.73 -63.25 4.31
CA HIS A 410 5.81 -63.23 5.32
C HIS A 410 7.09 -62.42 5.05
N ALA A 411 7.30 -61.37 5.87
CA ALA A 411 8.31 -61.36 6.94
C ALA A 411 8.09 -60.18 7.92
N ALA A 412 8.02 -60.48 9.22
CA ALA A 412 8.25 -59.59 10.36
C ALA A 412 9.78 -59.60 10.66
N HIS A 413 10.47 -58.70 11.38
CA HIS A 413 10.33 -58.01 12.69
C HIS A 413 11.71 -57.27 12.92
N PRO A 414 12.11 -56.71 14.09
CA PRO A 414 11.51 -55.82 15.13
C PRO A 414 12.53 -54.65 15.47
N PRO A 415 12.69 -54.03 16.69
CA PRO A 415 11.95 -54.10 17.96
C PRO A 415 11.83 -52.79 18.83
N GLN A 416 11.24 -52.95 20.03
CA GLN A 416 11.39 -52.21 21.32
C GLN A 416 10.69 -50.86 21.58
N GLY A 417 9.71 -50.89 22.50
CA GLY A 417 9.54 -49.88 23.57
C GLY A 417 10.06 -50.48 24.91
N PRO A 418 9.72 -49.96 26.12
CA PRO A 418 8.80 -48.86 26.46
C PRO A 418 9.29 -47.94 27.62
N CYS A 419 8.36 -47.18 28.24
CA CYS A 419 8.41 -46.38 29.49
C CYS A 419 8.86 -44.91 29.35
N GLN A 420 8.30 -43.91 30.05
CA GLN A 420 7.19 -43.76 31.00
C GLN A 420 6.99 -42.24 31.18
N SER A 421 5.75 -41.80 31.45
CA SER A 421 5.41 -40.49 32.02
C SER A 421 5.70 -40.44 33.53
N PRO A 422 5.88 -39.25 34.12
CA PRO A 422 4.98 -38.80 35.20
C PRO A 422 4.62 -37.30 35.06
N GLU A 423 3.35 -36.94 35.13
CA GLU A 423 2.63 -36.45 36.32
C GLU A 423 2.96 -35.03 36.82
N SER A 424 1.86 -34.29 36.92
CA SER A 424 1.56 -33.05 37.61
C SER A 424 2.14 -32.89 39.01
N PHE A 425 2.56 -31.66 39.37
CA PHE A 425 2.48 -31.16 40.74
C PHE A 425 2.06 -29.68 40.78
N ILE A 426 0.98 -29.45 41.52
CA ILE A 426 0.49 -28.18 42.05
C ILE A 426 1.38 -27.77 43.23
N LYS A 427 1.74 -26.48 43.34
CA LYS A 427 1.80 -25.78 44.63
C LYS A 427 1.80 -24.26 44.49
N ALA A 428 0.91 -23.65 45.25
CA ALA A 428 0.74 -22.23 45.48
C ALA A 428 1.65 -21.74 46.63
N SER A 429 1.79 -20.41 46.71
CA SER A 429 2.13 -19.57 47.87
C SER A 429 3.59 -19.56 48.38
N GLY A 430 4.15 -18.35 48.39
CA GLY A 430 5.43 -17.94 48.95
C GLY A 430 5.82 -16.57 48.41
#